data_AF-A0A967K317-F1
#
_entry.id   AF-A0A967K317-F1
#
_cell.length_a   1.000
_cell.length_b   1.000
_cell.length_c   1.000
_cell.angle_alpha   90.00
_cell.angle_beta   90.00
_cell.angle_gamma   90.00
#
_symmetry.space_group_name_H-M   'P 1'
#
loop_
_entity.id
_entity.type
_entity.pdbx_description
1 polymer ?
#
loop_
_entity_poly.entity_id
_entity_poly.type
_entity_poly.pdbx_seq_one_letter_code
_entity_poly.pdbx_strand_id
1 'polypeptide(L)'
;ITRAARPQTELLDASDFEASLLALAGSDGLVFYNGGAEAGASQAHKHLQHVPLPLAPGVAPLPFAPVLQRSALGEGIGRSGELPFAHALAPVPRAWWHAPHAHARTALKTWRDLWRALGHEIPESGEQPRPYNLLLTRGWMW
;
A
#
# COMPACT_ATOMS: atom_id res chain seq x y z
N ILE A 1 -0.72 15.03 -0.32
CA ILE A 1 0.53 15.74 0.07
C ILE A 1 0.40 16.10 1.54
N THR A 2 1.41 15.79 2.35
CA THR A 2 1.41 16.14 3.79
C THR A 2 1.49 17.67 3.96
N ARG A 3 0.85 18.23 4.99
CA ARG A 3 0.83 19.71 5.21
C ARG A 3 2.19 20.27 5.63
N ALA A 4 2.99 19.48 6.35
CA ALA A 4 4.38 19.79 6.65
C ALA A 4 5.28 19.07 5.64
N ALA A 5 6.40 19.69 5.25
CA ALA A 5 7.39 19.00 4.43
C ALA A 5 7.97 17.81 5.20
N ARG A 6 7.69 16.61 4.71
CA ARG A 6 8.18 15.34 5.23
C ARG A 6 8.94 14.63 4.09
N PRO A 7 10.07 13.96 4.35
CA PRO A 7 10.80 13.28 3.29
C PRO A 7 10.01 12.08 2.75
N GLN A 8 10.12 11.82 1.46
CA GLN A 8 9.51 10.66 0.77
C GLN A 8 10.14 9.31 1.21
N THR A 9 11.14 9.34 2.08
CA THR A 9 11.71 8.14 2.74
C THR A 9 11.12 7.89 4.12
N GLU A 10 10.22 8.77 4.59
CA GLU A 10 9.53 8.58 5.85
C GLU A 10 8.50 7.46 5.74
N LEU A 11 8.39 6.66 6.79
CA LEU A 11 7.40 5.60 6.85
C LEU A 11 5.98 6.14 6.90
N LEU A 12 5.06 5.33 6.37
CA LEU A 12 3.63 5.65 6.43
C LEU A 12 3.13 5.51 7.86
N ASP A 13 2.26 6.43 8.26
CA ASP A 13 1.60 6.44 9.56
C ASP A 13 0.09 6.24 9.43
N ALA A 14 -0.62 6.25 10.55
CA ALA A 14 -2.06 6.04 10.56
C ALA A 14 -2.82 7.11 9.75
N SER A 15 -2.35 8.36 9.73
CA SER A 15 -3.00 9.43 8.98
C SER A 15 -2.85 9.25 7.46
N ASP A 16 -1.72 8.70 7.01
CA ASP A 16 -1.52 8.34 5.60
C ASP A 16 -2.49 7.22 5.17
N PHE A 17 -2.66 6.20 6.01
CA PHE A 17 -3.62 5.13 5.74
C PHE A 17 -5.07 5.61 5.81
N GLU A 18 -5.42 6.50 6.74
CA GLU A 18 -6.73 7.13 6.80
C GLU A 18 -7.04 7.90 5.51
N ALA A 19 -6.10 8.74 5.05
CA ALA A 19 -6.23 9.50 3.81
C ALA A 19 -6.37 8.57 2.59
N SER A 20 -5.61 7.48 2.55
CA SER A 20 -5.68 6.47 1.48
C SER A 20 -7.04 5.77 1.45
N LEU A 21 -7.55 5.37 2.62
CA LEU A 21 -8.87 4.73 2.74
C LEU A 21 -10.01 5.71 2.41
N LEU A 22 -9.89 6.99 2.78
CA LEU A 22 -10.85 8.03 2.37
C LEU A 22 -10.88 8.21 0.85
N ALA A 23 -9.72 8.24 0.19
CA ALA A 23 -9.64 8.33 -1.27
C ALA A 23 -10.33 7.12 -1.94
N LEU A 24 -10.05 5.91 -1.43
CA LEU A 24 -10.68 4.68 -1.89
C LEU A 24 -12.18 4.63 -1.57
N ALA A 25 -12.64 5.25 -0.49
CA ALA A 25 -14.07 5.36 -0.17
C ALA A 25 -14.79 6.23 -1.22
N GLY A 26 -14.20 7.37 -1.58
CA GLY A 26 -14.78 8.32 -2.53
C GLY A 26 -14.77 7.83 -3.98
N SER A 27 -13.73 7.10 -4.40
CA SER A 27 -13.64 6.58 -5.77
C SER A 27 -12.78 5.31 -5.82
N ASP A 28 -13.23 4.32 -6.59
CA ASP A 28 -12.43 3.12 -6.81
C ASP A 28 -11.15 3.46 -7.56
N GLY A 29 -10.04 2.84 -7.15
CA GLY A 29 -8.74 3.31 -7.55
C GLY A 29 -7.58 2.47 -7.01
N LEU A 30 -6.40 2.85 -7.45
CA LEU A 30 -5.13 2.42 -6.90
C LEU A 30 -4.50 3.60 -6.17
N VAL A 31 -4.31 3.44 -4.86
CA VAL A 31 -3.43 4.31 -4.07
C VAL A 31 -2.04 3.71 -4.07
N PHE A 32 -0.99 4.51 -4.27
CA PHE A 32 0.38 4.03 -4.18
C PHE A 32 1.35 5.03 -3.57
N TYR A 33 2.41 4.47 -2.97
CA TYR A 33 3.52 5.19 -2.37
C TYR A 33 4.85 4.66 -2.93
N ASN A 34 5.72 5.56 -3.35
CA ASN A 34 7.09 5.25 -3.77
C ASN A 34 8.03 5.77 -2.68
N GLY A 35 8.53 4.89 -1.82
CA GLY A 35 9.40 5.25 -0.69
C GLY A 35 10.84 5.46 -1.15
N GLY A 36 11.23 6.69 -1.45
CA GLY A 36 12.58 7.06 -1.89
C GLY A 36 12.84 6.93 -3.40
N ALA A 37 13.97 7.47 -3.85
CA ALA A 37 14.30 7.62 -5.27
C ALA A 37 14.39 6.27 -6.01
N GLU A 38 15.00 5.25 -5.39
CA GLU A 38 15.10 3.89 -5.96
C GLU A 38 13.74 3.21 -6.13
N ALA A 39 12.72 3.62 -5.35
CA ALA A 39 11.34 3.16 -5.54
C ALA A 39 10.59 3.94 -6.64
N GLY A 40 11.28 4.82 -7.39
CA GLY A 40 10.69 5.64 -8.44
C GLY A 40 10.03 6.91 -7.94
N ALA A 41 10.41 7.43 -6.77
CA ALA A 41 9.95 8.74 -6.33
C ALA A 41 10.59 9.86 -7.16
N SER A 42 9.77 10.68 -7.82
CA SER A 42 10.21 11.87 -8.55
C SER A 42 10.27 13.13 -7.68
N GLN A 43 9.58 13.13 -6.54
CA GLN A 43 9.51 14.25 -5.60
C GLN A 43 10.01 13.82 -4.22
N ALA A 44 10.79 14.69 -3.58
CA ALA A 44 11.36 14.44 -2.26
C ALA A 44 10.34 14.63 -1.11
N HIS A 45 9.22 15.29 -1.37
CA HIS A 45 8.17 15.52 -0.38
C HIS A 45 7.16 14.37 -0.32
N LYS A 46 6.89 13.88 0.89
CA LYS A 46 5.95 12.79 1.20
C LYS A 46 4.58 13.04 0.57
N HIS A 47 4.25 12.21 -0.40
CA HIS A 47 2.95 12.17 -1.04
C HIS A 47 2.54 10.74 -1.41
N LEU A 48 1.24 10.50 -1.31
CA LEU A 48 0.53 9.36 -1.86
C LEU A 48 -0.12 9.79 -3.17
N GLN A 49 -0.21 8.87 -4.11
CA GLN A 49 -0.87 9.06 -5.40
C GLN A 49 -2.13 8.19 -5.44
N HIS A 50 -3.22 8.71 -5.99
CA HIS A 50 -4.44 7.95 -6.26
C HIS A 50 -4.76 8.09 -7.75
N VAL A 51 -4.99 6.96 -8.41
CA VAL A 51 -5.41 6.90 -9.82
C VAL A 51 -6.70 6.08 -9.92
N PRO A 52 -7.72 6.54 -10.67
CA PRO A 52 -8.93 5.77 -10.88
C PRO A 52 -8.67 4.44 -11.59
N LEU A 53 -9.48 3.44 -11.31
CA LEU A 53 -9.53 2.18 -12.06
C LEU A 53 -10.76 2.14 -12.99
N PRO A 54 -10.67 1.47 -14.17
CA PRO A 54 -9.49 0.77 -14.71
C PRO A 54 -8.42 1.74 -15.22
N LEU A 55 -7.15 1.32 -15.18
CA LEU A 55 -6.02 2.16 -15.62
C LEU A 55 -6.07 2.50 -17.12
N ALA A 56 -6.77 1.70 -17.92
CA ALA A 56 -7.06 1.99 -19.31
C ALA A 56 -8.45 1.46 -19.70
N PRO A 57 -9.11 2.02 -20.72
CA PRO A 57 -10.35 1.46 -21.24
C PRO A 57 -10.14 0.03 -21.78
N GLY A 58 -11.08 -0.88 -21.49
CA GLY A 58 -11.10 -2.23 -22.06
C GLY A 58 -10.07 -3.22 -21.48
N VAL A 59 -9.32 -2.85 -20.43
CA VAL A 59 -8.43 -3.77 -19.71
C VAL A 59 -8.99 -4.14 -18.34
N ALA A 60 -8.48 -5.23 -17.77
CA ALA A 60 -8.78 -5.58 -16.37
C ALA A 60 -8.40 -4.42 -15.44
N PRO A 61 -9.16 -4.17 -14.35
CA PRO A 61 -8.93 -3.03 -13.46
C PRO A 61 -7.50 -2.91 -12.97
N LEU A 62 -6.86 -4.04 -12.65
CA LEU A 62 -5.43 -4.11 -12.31
C LEU A 62 -4.77 -5.19 -13.15
N PRO A 63 -3.62 -4.91 -13.80
CA PRO A 63 -2.86 -5.89 -14.58
C PRO A 63 -2.51 -7.16 -13.79
N PHE A 64 -2.28 -7.02 -12.48
CA PHE A 64 -1.88 -8.11 -11.59
C PHE A 64 -3.04 -8.73 -10.80
N ALA A 65 -4.29 -8.32 -11.02
CA ALA A 65 -5.44 -8.85 -10.26
C ALA A 65 -5.51 -10.39 -10.25
N PRO A 66 -5.31 -11.11 -11.37
CA PRO A 66 -5.33 -12.57 -11.36
C PRO A 66 -4.22 -13.19 -10.50
N VAL A 67 -3.04 -12.56 -10.48
CA VAL A 67 -1.88 -13.02 -9.70
C VAL A 67 -2.14 -12.84 -8.20
N LEU A 68 -2.72 -11.70 -7.80
CA LEU A 68 -3.10 -11.45 -6.41
C LEU A 68 -4.15 -12.44 -5.93
N GLN A 69 -5.18 -12.71 -6.75
CA GLN A 69 -6.26 -13.65 -6.43
C GLN A 69 -5.79 -15.10 -6.26
N ARG A 70 -4.77 -15.53 -7.01
CA ARG A 70 -4.19 -16.88 -6.90
C ARG A 70 -3.16 -17.02 -5.80
N SER A 71 -2.74 -15.91 -5.19
CA SER A 71 -1.71 -15.95 -4.14
C SER A 71 -2.25 -16.63 -2.88
N ALA A 72 -1.47 -17.58 -2.35
CA ALA A 72 -1.84 -18.27 -1.12
C ALA A 72 -1.67 -17.30 0.06
N LEU A 73 -2.76 -17.09 0.81
CA LEU A 73 -2.76 -16.35 2.06
C LEU A 73 -2.60 -17.34 3.21
N GLY A 74 -1.54 -17.20 4.01
CA GLY A 74 -1.40 -17.90 5.28
C GLY A 74 -2.33 -17.29 6.33
N GLU A 75 -1.76 -16.74 7.41
CA GLU A 75 -2.50 -15.99 8.44
C GLU A 75 -2.92 -14.58 7.96
N GLY A 76 -3.53 -14.49 6.77
CA GLY A 76 -3.96 -13.23 6.17
C GLY A 76 -2.89 -12.47 5.40
N ILE A 77 -1.64 -12.96 5.39
CA ILE A 77 -0.55 -12.47 4.53
C ILE A 77 -0.14 -13.58 3.59
N GLY A 78 0.10 -13.22 2.34
CA GLY A 78 0.55 -14.14 1.31
C GLY A 78 1.66 -13.58 0.44
N ARG A 79 2.10 -14.44 -0.46
CA ARG A 79 3.05 -14.13 -1.53
C ARG A 79 2.62 -14.90 -2.77
N SER A 80 2.76 -14.28 -3.93
CA SER A 80 2.58 -14.96 -5.21
C SER A 80 3.81 -15.81 -5.53
N GLY A 81 3.57 -17.04 -6.01
CA GLY A 81 4.62 -17.84 -6.64
C GLY A 81 4.99 -17.41 -8.05
N GLU A 82 4.24 -16.47 -8.66
CA GLU A 82 4.39 -16.07 -10.07
C GLU A 82 5.26 -14.82 -10.27
N LEU A 83 5.46 -14.01 -9.23
CA LEU A 83 6.21 -12.76 -9.34
C LEU A 83 7.69 -12.96 -8.94
N PRO A 84 8.65 -12.62 -9.81
CA PRO A 84 10.08 -12.91 -9.61
C PRO A 84 10.79 -11.87 -8.72
N PHE A 85 10.07 -11.19 -7.83
CA PHE A 85 10.62 -10.20 -6.92
C PHE A 85 10.06 -10.38 -5.50
N ALA A 86 10.74 -9.79 -4.51
CA ALA A 86 10.29 -9.83 -3.12
C ALA A 86 9.02 -8.99 -2.95
N HIS A 87 7.96 -9.62 -2.46
CA HIS A 87 6.67 -8.96 -2.21
C HIS A 87 5.87 -9.76 -1.17
N ALA A 88 4.95 -9.08 -0.51
CA ALA A 88 3.96 -9.67 0.38
C ALA A 88 2.63 -8.95 0.12
N LEU A 89 1.51 -9.63 0.35
CA LEU A 89 0.18 -9.06 0.11
C LEU A 89 -0.82 -9.50 1.17
N ALA A 90 -1.81 -8.65 1.43
CA ALA A 90 -2.90 -8.91 2.35
C ALA A 90 -4.23 -8.43 1.75
N PRO A 91 -5.35 -9.11 2.03
CA PRO A 91 -6.65 -8.64 1.61
C PRO A 91 -7.02 -7.36 2.36
N VAL A 92 -7.76 -6.47 1.69
CA VAL A 92 -8.34 -5.26 2.29
C VAL A 92 -9.83 -5.50 2.53
N PRO A 93 -10.26 -5.67 3.80
CA PRO A 93 -11.66 -5.83 4.11
C PRO A 93 -12.48 -4.61 3.68
N ARG A 94 -13.68 -4.85 3.15
CA ARG A 94 -14.64 -3.80 2.78
C ARG A 94 -14.87 -2.78 3.91
N ALA A 95 -14.87 -3.24 5.15
CA ALA A 95 -15.05 -2.38 6.32
C ALA A 95 -14.05 -1.21 6.37
N TRP A 96 -12.82 -1.40 5.89
CA TRP A 96 -11.75 -0.40 6.00
C TRP A 96 -12.08 0.89 5.26
N TRP A 97 -12.56 0.80 4.03
CA TRP A 97 -12.95 1.97 3.24
C TRP A 97 -14.42 2.38 3.45
N HIS A 98 -15.21 1.61 4.23
CA HIS A 98 -16.51 2.07 4.77
C HIS A 98 -16.35 2.91 6.04
N ALA A 99 -15.33 2.61 6.85
CA ALA A 99 -14.99 3.37 8.06
C ALA A 99 -13.48 3.69 8.11
N PRO A 100 -12.96 4.59 7.24
CA PRO A 100 -11.53 4.91 7.13
C PRO A 100 -10.86 5.23 8.47
N HIS A 101 -11.47 6.12 9.25
CA HIS A 101 -10.95 6.53 10.55
C HIS A 101 -10.78 5.36 11.53
N ALA A 102 -11.78 4.47 11.59
CA ALA A 102 -11.79 3.32 12.50
C ALA A 102 -10.72 2.27 12.14
N HIS A 103 -10.33 2.20 10.86
CA HIS A 103 -9.47 1.14 10.34
C HIS A 103 -8.07 1.60 9.91
N ALA A 104 -7.77 2.89 9.98
CA ALA A 104 -6.46 3.45 9.68
C ALA A 104 -5.31 2.75 10.44
N ARG A 105 -5.50 2.49 11.76
CA ARG A 105 -4.51 1.77 12.57
C ARG A 105 -4.40 0.29 12.23
N THR A 106 -5.51 -0.34 11.83
CA THR A 106 -5.50 -1.72 11.35
C THR A 106 -4.74 -1.83 10.04
N ALA A 107 -4.98 -0.92 9.10
CA ALA A 107 -4.25 -0.84 7.84
C ALA A 107 -2.74 -0.61 8.06
N LEU A 108 -2.37 0.31 8.96
CA LEU A 108 -0.98 0.52 9.38
C LEU A 108 -0.37 -0.77 9.95
N LYS A 109 -1.09 -1.47 10.84
CA LYS A 109 -0.61 -2.75 11.39
C LYS A 109 -0.39 -3.78 10.29
N THR A 110 -1.33 -3.95 9.37
CA THR A 110 -1.20 -4.88 8.25
C THR A 110 0.00 -4.55 7.38
N TRP A 111 0.22 -3.27 7.03
CA TRP A 111 1.42 -2.86 6.31
C TRP A 111 2.71 -3.19 7.07
N ARG A 112 2.75 -3.01 8.39
CA ARG A 112 3.90 -3.44 9.21
C ARG A 112 4.08 -4.96 9.19
N ASP A 113 2.98 -5.72 9.22
CA ASP A 113 3.02 -7.16 9.14
C ASP A 113 3.56 -7.64 7.76
N LEU A 114 3.27 -6.92 6.67
CA LEU A 114 3.87 -7.17 5.34
C LEU A 114 5.39 -6.99 5.35
N TRP A 115 5.90 -5.93 5.99
CA TRP A 115 7.35 -5.75 6.16
C TRP A 115 7.99 -6.90 6.93
N ARG A 116 7.36 -7.36 8.02
CA ARG A 116 7.86 -8.50 8.78
C ARG A 116 7.84 -9.79 7.96
N ALA A 117 6.82 -10.01 7.14
CA ALA A 117 6.75 -11.15 6.22
C ALA A 117 7.87 -11.14 5.16
N LEU A 118 8.39 -9.96 4.83
CA LEU A 118 9.57 -9.78 3.98
C LEU A 118 10.91 -9.91 4.73
N GLY A 119 10.89 -10.17 6.03
CA GLY A 119 12.09 -10.30 6.86
C GLY A 119 12.71 -8.95 7.23
N HIS A 120 11.89 -7.90 7.33
CA HIS A 120 12.35 -6.56 7.69
C HIS A 120 11.73 -6.08 8.99
N GLU A 121 12.57 -5.48 9.81
CA GLU A 121 12.16 -4.75 11.00
C GLU A 121 12.04 -3.26 10.65
N ILE A 122 11.02 -2.63 11.20
CA ILE A 122 10.83 -1.19 11.06
C ILE A 122 11.59 -0.50 12.20
N PRO A 123 12.58 0.35 11.89
CA PRO A 123 13.34 1.07 12.91
C PRO A 123 12.44 1.97 13.77
N GLU A 124 12.79 2.11 15.05
CA GLU A 124 12.12 3.07 15.96
C GLU A 124 12.29 4.53 15.50
N SER A 125 13.33 4.82 14.70
CA SER A 125 13.58 6.14 14.13
C SER A 125 12.48 6.63 13.19
N GLY A 126 11.64 5.73 12.67
CA GLY A 126 10.60 6.06 11.69
C GLY A 126 11.11 6.25 10.26
N GLU A 127 12.41 6.03 10.03
CA GLU A 127 13.00 5.99 8.70
C GLU A 127 12.72 4.65 8.03
N GLN A 128 12.51 4.66 6.71
CA GLN A 128 12.35 3.41 5.99
C GLN A 128 13.66 2.60 6.00
N PRO A 129 13.60 1.29 6.30
CA PRO A 129 14.81 0.46 6.32
C PRO A 129 15.40 0.27 4.92
N ARG A 130 14.55 0.34 3.88
CA ARG A 130 14.91 0.28 2.46
C ARG A 130 13.89 1.01 1.58
N PRO A 131 14.24 1.32 0.33
CA PRO A 131 13.25 1.70 -0.68
C PRO A 131 12.18 0.63 -0.88
N TYR A 132 10.93 1.05 -1.07
CA TYR A 132 9.79 0.15 -1.26
C TYR A 132 8.66 0.84 -2.02
N ASN A 133 7.80 0.03 -2.64
CA ASN A 133 6.51 0.47 -3.13
C ASN A 133 5.40 -0.09 -2.24
N LEU A 134 4.38 0.72 -1.97
CA LEU A 134 3.09 0.26 -1.45
C LEU A 134 2.04 0.49 -2.53
N LEU A 135 1.21 -0.52 -2.77
CA LEU A 135 0.01 -0.48 -3.59
C LEU A 135 -1.18 -0.85 -2.72
N LEU A 136 -2.24 -0.03 -2.78
CA LEU A 136 -3.45 -0.22 -2.01
C LEU A 136 -4.68 0.00 -2.88
N THR A 137 -5.59 -0.97 -2.83
CA THR A 137 -6.86 -0.97 -3.58
C THR A 137 -7.98 -1.34 -2.60
N ARG A 138 -9.23 -1.34 -3.07
CA ARG A 138 -10.37 -1.80 -2.24
C ARG A 138 -10.33 -3.28 -1.87
N GLY A 139 -9.48 -4.08 -2.52
CA GLY A 139 -9.39 -5.53 -2.30
C GLY A 139 -8.03 -6.00 -1.76
N TRP A 140 -6.96 -5.25 -1.98
CA TRP A 140 -5.59 -5.71 -1.70
C TRP A 140 -4.67 -4.58 -1.23
N MET A 141 -3.75 -4.92 -0.34
CA MET A 141 -2.58 -4.17 0.05
C MET A 141 -1.34 -5.02 -0.30
N TRP A 142 -0.36 -4.45 -1.00
CA TRP A 142 0.82 -5.16 -1.50
C TRP A 142 2.03 -4.22 -1.58
#